data_AF-M1A042-F1
#
_entry.id   AF-M1A042-F1
#
_cell.length_a   1.000
_cell.length_b   1.000
_cell.length_c   1.000
_cell.angle_alpha   90.00
_cell.angle_beta   90.00
_cell.angle_gamma   90.00
#
_symmetry.space_group_name_H-M   'P 1'
#
loop_
_entity.id
_entity.type
_entity.pdbx_description
1 polymer ?
#
loop_
_entity_poly.entity_id
_entity_poly.type
_entity_poly.pdbx_seq_one_letter_code
_entity_poly.pdbx_strand_id
1 'polypeptide(L)'
;MKIFIFLMMFLAMLLVTNGNNNLVETTCKNTPNYNLCVKTLSLDKRSETAGDITTLALIMVDAIKSKANQAANTISKLRHSNPPQAWKDPLKNCAFSYKVMLFVCVFQFVYPIFFK
;
A
#
# COMPACT_ATOMS: atom_id res chain seq x y z
N MET A 1 16.69 -16.87 43.77
CA MET A 1 17.11 -15.77 42.88
C MET A 1 17.04 -16.11 41.39
N LYS A 2 17.56 -17.25 40.93
CA LYS A 2 17.49 -17.66 39.50
C LYS A 2 16.06 -17.72 38.92
N ILE A 3 15.09 -18.21 39.69
CA ILE A 3 13.68 -18.32 39.25
C ILE A 3 13.06 -16.95 38.93
N PHE A 4 13.40 -15.92 39.73
CA PHE A 4 12.92 -14.55 39.52
C PHE A 4 13.53 -13.93 38.27
N ILE A 5 14.78 -14.26 37.95
CA ILE A 5 15.44 -13.80 36.71
C ILE A 5 14.76 -14.40 35.47
N PHE A 6 14.43 -15.70 35.51
CA PHE A 6 13.68 -16.35 34.42
C PHE A 6 12.27 -15.78 34.25
N LEU A 7 11.56 -15.51 35.37
CA LEU A 7 10.25 -14.86 35.36
C LEU A 7 10.29 -13.45 34.75
N MET A 8 11.30 -12.65 35.10
CA MET A 8 11.47 -11.31 34.54
C MET A 8 11.83 -11.33 33.05
N MET A 9 12.64 -12.30 32.61
CA MET A 9 13.00 -12.48 31.20
C MET A 9 11.80 -12.94 30.36
N PHE A 10 10.94 -13.80 30.92
CA PHE A 10 9.69 -14.24 30.28
C PHE A 10 8.66 -13.11 30.21
N LEU A 11 8.58 -12.27 31.26
CA LEU A 11 7.74 -11.08 31.29
C LEU A 11 8.21 -10.02 30.29
N ALA A 12 9.53 -9.87 30.12
CA ALA A 12 10.11 -8.99 29.11
C ALA A 12 9.79 -9.44 27.67
N MET A 13 9.80 -10.76 27.40
CA MET A 13 9.36 -11.29 26.09
C MET A 13 7.86 -11.09 25.83
N LEU A 14 7.01 -11.16 26.87
CA LEU A 14 5.58 -10.88 26.77
C LEU A 14 5.29 -9.39 26.51
N LEU A 15 6.07 -8.48 27.10
CA LEU A 15 5.95 -7.02 26.89
C LEU A 15 6.38 -6.59 25.48
N VAL A 16 7.19 -7.38 24.76
CA VAL A 16 7.60 -7.13 23.37
C VAL A 16 6.57 -7.69 22.39
N THR A 17 5.28 -7.36 22.55
CA THR A 17 4.27 -7.62 21.53
C THR A 17 3.17 -6.55 21.60
N ASN A 18 3.20 -5.55 20.68
CA ASN A 18 2.01 -4.80 20.17
C ASN A 18 2.31 -3.44 19.49
N GLY A 19 3.57 -3.07 19.25
CA GLY A 19 3.87 -1.81 18.55
C GLY A 19 3.28 -1.74 17.13
N ASN A 20 3.27 -2.85 16.39
CA ASN A 20 2.99 -2.83 14.95
C ASN A 20 1.51 -2.99 14.59
N ASN A 21 0.74 -3.77 15.35
CA ASN A 21 -0.72 -3.85 15.16
C ASN A 21 -1.39 -2.49 15.42
N ASN A 22 -0.89 -1.75 16.42
CA ASN A 22 -1.41 -0.43 16.78
C ASN A 22 -1.16 0.61 15.68
N LEU A 23 -0.02 0.55 14.98
CA LEU A 23 0.32 1.53 13.95
C LEU A 23 -0.60 1.40 12.73
N VAL A 24 -0.86 0.18 12.26
CA VAL A 24 -1.80 -0.08 11.16
C VAL A 24 -3.20 0.39 11.53
N GLU A 25 -3.69 0.01 12.72
CA GLU A 25 -5.02 0.39 13.17
C GLU A 25 -5.17 1.92 13.29
N THR A 26 -4.21 2.58 13.94
CA THR A 26 -4.22 4.04 14.13
C THR A 26 -4.12 4.77 12.81
N THR A 27 -3.27 4.32 11.89
CA THR A 27 -3.15 4.91 10.55
C THR A 27 -4.45 4.75 9.78
N CYS A 28 -5.02 3.55 9.74
CA CYS A 28 -6.23 3.28 8.98
C CYS A 28 -7.47 4.00 9.51
N LYS A 29 -7.57 4.25 10.82
CA LYS A 29 -8.67 5.05 11.41
C LYS A 29 -8.71 6.48 10.86
N ASN A 30 -7.55 7.01 10.46
CA ASN A 30 -7.42 8.33 9.87
C ASN A 30 -7.58 8.34 8.34
N THR A 31 -8.07 7.25 7.74
CA THR A 31 -8.33 7.17 6.30
C THR A 31 -9.84 7.18 6.01
N PRO A 32 -10.26 7.65 4.82
CA PRO A 32 -11.68 7.61 4.43
C PRO A 32 -12.28 6.21 4.34
N ASN A 33 -11.44 5.16 4.23
CA ASN A 33 -11.90 3.78 4.14
C ASN A 33 -11.00 2.85 4.97
N TYR A 34 -11.37 2.73 6.25
CA TYR A 34 -10.68 1.89 7.23
C TYR A 34 -10.51 0.44 6.76
N ASN A 35 -11.61 -0.20 6.32
CA ASN A 35 -11.60 -1.62 5.93
C ASN A 35 -10.68 -1.89 4.74
N LEU A 36 -10.70 -1.00 3.74
CA LEU A 36 -9.81 -1.12 2.58
C LEU A 36 -8.35 -0.92 3.00
N CYS A 37 -8.07 0.06 3.87
CA CYS A 37 -6.73 0.30 4.38
C CYS A 37 -6.18 -0.92 5.13
N VAL A 38 -6.91 -1.44 6.12
CA VAL A 38 -6.48 -2.61 6.91
C VAL A 38 -6.26 -3.80 5.99
N LYS A 39 -7.23 -4.12 5.13
CA LYS A 39 -7.11 -5.24 4.19
C LYS A 39 -5.90 -5.10 3.27
N THR A 40 -5.58 -3.89 2.83
CA THR A 40 -4.47 -3.66 1.91
C THR A 40 -3.13 -3.83 2.63
N LEU A 41 -2.99 -3.25 3.82
CA LEU A 41 -1.76 -3.33 4.60
C LEU A 41 -1.50 -4.75 5.12
N SER A 42 -2.52 -5.46 5.63
CA SER A 42 -2.38 -6.82 6.16
C SER A 42 -1.97 -7.87 5.11
N LEU A 43 -2.10 -7.56 3.81
CA LEU A 43 -1.63 -8.45 2.73
C LEU A 43 -0.12 -8.32 2.47
N ASP A 44 0.53 -7.26 2.97
CA ASP A 44 1.96 -7.03 2.79
C ASP A 44 2.69 -7.27 4.11
N LYS A 45 3.63 -8.22 4.11
CA LYS A 45 4.42 -8.59 5.29
C LYS A 45 5.22 -7.42 5.86
N ARG A 46 5.56 -6.40 5.06
CA ARG A 46 6.24 -5.20 5.55
C ARG A 46 5.43 -4.44 6.59
N SER A 47 4.10 -4.59 6.60
CA SER A 47 3.23 -3.99 7.62
C SER A 47 3.45 -4.60 9.00
N GLU A 48 3.80 -5.89 9.08
CA GLU A 48 4.05 -6.59 10.35
C GLU A 48 5.32 -6.11 11.04
N THR A 49 6.27 -5.56 10.28
CA THR A 49 7.55 -5.02 10.78
C THR A 49 7.63 -3.49 10.66
N ALA A 50 6.54 -2.82 10.27
CA ALA A 50 6.53 -1.38 10.05
C ALA A 50 6.76 -0.64 11.37
N GLY A 51 7.95 -0.05 11.52
CA GLY A 51 8.29 0.80 12.67
C GLY A 51 7.77 2.24 12.52
N ASP A 52 7.34 2.64 11.31
CA ASP A 52 6.88 3.99 11.02
C ASP A 52 5.78 4.02 9.93
N ILE A 53 5.13 5.18 9.80
CA ILE A 53 4.08 5.41 8.81
C ILE A 53 4.63 5.42 7.37
N THR A 54 5.92 5.71 7.19
CA THR A 54 6.58 5.74 5.88
C THR A 54 6.46 4.38 5.20
N THR A 55 6.73 3.30 5.93
CA THR A 55 6.63 1.93 5.42
C THR A 55 5.19 1.62 4.99
N LEU A 56 4.18 2.01 5.78
CA LEU A 56 2.77 1.80 5.43
C LEU A 56 2.34 2.62 4.20
N ALA A 57 2.85 3.85 4.06
CA ALA A 57 2.59 4.69 2.90
C ALA A 57 3.16 4.06 1.61
N LEU A 58 4.37 3.49 1.67
CA LEU A 58 4.98 2.80 0.52
C LEU A 58 4.19 1.57 0.10
N ILE A 59 3.71 0.76 1.05
CA ILE A 59 2.83 -0.37 0.76
C ILE A 59 1.58 0.09 0.02
N MET A 60 0.96 1.19 0.46
CA MET A 60 -0.24 1.73 -0.19
C MET A 60 0.05 2.26 -1.60
N VAL A 61 1.20 2.92 -1.81
CA VAL A 61 1.65 3.37 -3.14
C VAL A 61 1.88 2.18 -4.06
N ASP A 62 2.53 1.12 -3.59
CA ASP A 62 2.74 -0.11 -4.36
C ASP A 62 1.41 -0.78 -4.74
N ALA A 63 0.44 -0.81 -3.82
CA ALA A 63 -0.91 -1.32 -4.08
C ALA A 63 -1.64 -0.50 -5.15
N ILE A 64 -1.58 0.84 -5.06
CA ILE A 64 -2.15 1.75 -6.07
C ILE A 64 -1.48 1.54 -7.42
N LYS A 65 -0.14 1.48 -7.47
CA LYS A 65 0.63 1.25 -8.69
C LYS A 65 0.25 -0.08 -9.34
N SER A 66 0.09 -1.14 -8.56
CA SER A 66 -0.35 -2.45 -9.05
C SER A 66 -1.74 -2.38 -9.70
N LYS A 67 -2.71 -1.74 -9.02
CA LYS A 67 -4.07 -1.59 -9.56
C LYS A 67 -4.14 -0.65 -10.77
N ALA A 68 -3.35 0.42 -10.77
CA ALA A 68 -3.24 1.33 -11.91
C ALA A 68 -2.67 0.63 -13.15
N ASN A 69 -1.66 -0.22 -13.01
CA ASN A 69 -1.13 -1.03 -14.11
C ASN A 69 -2.18 -2.02 -14.64
N GLN A 70 -2.91 -2.70 -13.74
CA GLN A 70 -4.01 -3.60 -14.13
C GLN A 70 -5.08 -2.86 -14.92
N ALA A 71 -5.49 -1.67 -14.45
CA ALA A 71 -6.46 -0.83 -15.14
C ALA A 71 -5.95 -0.34 -16.51
N ALA A 72 -4.70 0.13 -16.61
CA ALA A 72 -4.09 0.55 -17.86
C ALA A 72 -4.05 -0.58 -18.90
N ASN A 73 -3.72 -1.81 -18.47
CA ASN A 73 -3.74 -3.00 -19.32
C ASN A 73 -5.17 -3.33 -19.78
N THR A 74 -6.15 -3.27 -18.90
CA THR A 74 -7.57 -3.48 -19.25
C THR A 74 -8.07 -2.42 -20.24
N ILE A 75 -7.76 -1.14 -20.02
CA ILE A 75 -8.11 -0.06 -20.94
C ILE A 75 -7.47 -0.30 -22.32
N SER A 76 -6.20 -0.72 -22.36
CA SER A 76 -5.53 -1.07 -23.61
C SER A 76 -6.27 -2.20 -24.34
N LYS A 77 -6.64 -3.29 -23.65
CA LYS A 77 -7.42 -4.39 -24.25
C LYS A 77 -8.76 -3.92 -24.81
N LEU A 78 -9.50 -3.13 -24.04
CA LEU A 78 -10.81 -2.59 -24.45
C LEU A 78 -10.69 -1.70 -25.70
N ARG A 79 -9.64 -0.88 -25.78
CA ARG A 79 -9.40 -0.02 -26.96
C ARG A 79 -9.11 -0.82 -28.23
N HIS A 80 -8.48 -1.99 -28.12
CA HIS A 80 -8.13 -2.84 -29.26
C HIS A 80 -9.19 -3.90 -29.60
N SER A 81 -10.27 -3.99 -28.81
CA SER A 81 -11.32 -5.01 -28.96
C SER A 81 -12.59 -4.45 -29.60
N ASN A 82 -12.43 -3.62 -30.63
CA ASN A 82 -13.53 -2.96 -31.37
C ASN A 82 -14.59 -2.32 -30.43
N PRO A 83 -14.22 -1.34 -29.59
CA PRO A 83 -15.12 -0.79 -28.60
C PRO A 83 -16.27 0.00 -29.25
N PRO A 84 -17.43 0.11 -28.57
CA PRO A 84 -18.51 1.00 -29.00
C PRO A 84 -18.01 2.43 -29.26
N GLN A 85 -18.61 3.13 -30.25
CA GLN A 85 -18.20 4.49 -30.60
C GLN A 85 -18.23 5.44 -29.38
N ALA A 86 -19.23 5.28 -28.51
CA ALA A 86 -19.38 6.05 -27.27
C ALA A 86 -18.22 5.87 -26.28
N TRP A 87 -17.41 4.80 -26.41
CA TRP A 87 -16.32 4.49 -25.48
C TRP A 87 -14.95 4.93 -25.99
N LYS A 88 -14.82 5.34 -27.26
CA LYS A 88 -13.51 5.69 -27.84
C LYS A 88 -12.84 6.85 -27.10
N ASP A 89 -13.55 7.95 -26.91
CA ASP A 89 -13.01 9.13 -26.20
C ASP A 89 -12.85 8.89 -24.69
N PRO A 90 -13.82 8.28 -23.98
CA PRO A 90 -13.64 7.89 -22.58
C PRO A 90 -12.41 6.99 -22.37
N LEU A 91 -12.23 5.95 -23.19
CA LEU A 91 -11.08 5.05 -23.06
C LEU A 91 -9.75 5.74 -23.38
N LYS A 92 -9.74 6.71 -24.32
CA LYS A 92 -8.56 7.53 -24.61
C LYS A 92 -8.19 8.40 -23.40
N ASN A 93 -9.18 9.05 -22.79
CA ASN A 93 -8.98 9.89 -21.60
C ASN A 93 -8.53 9.06 -20.40
N CYS A 94 -9.16 7.91 -20.15
CA CYS A 94 -8.73 6.99 -19.10
C CYS A 94 -7.28 6.53 -19.33
N ALA A 95 -6.91 6.15 -20.56
CA ALA A 95 -5.54 5.74 -20.87
C ALA A 95 -4.52 6.84 -20.54
N PHE A 96 -4.86 8.10 -20.83
CA PHE A 96 -4.02 9.24 -20.47
C PHE A 96 -3.93 9.44 -18.95
N SER A 97 -5.06 9.44 -18.24
CA SER A 97 -5.09 9.61 -16.78
C SER A 97 -4.27 8.54 -16.06
N TYR A 98 -4.41 7.26 -16.44
CA TYR A 98 -3.64 6.17 -15.83
C TYR A 98 -2.15 6.24 -16.18
N LYS A 99 -1.77 6.72 -17.37
CA LYS A 99 -0.37 6.99 -17.72
C LYS A 99 0.23 8.07 -16.82
N VAL A 100 -0.50 9.16 -16.58
CA VAL A 100 -0.07 10.24 -15.68
C VAL A 100 0.04 9.72 -14.24
N MET A 101 -0.96 9.00 -13.73
CA MET A 101 -0.91 8.41 -12.39
C MET A 101 0.31 7.51 -12.19
N LEU A 102 0.61 6.64 -13.17
CA LEU A 102 1.78 5.76 -13.10
C LEU A 102 3.10 6.53 -13.14
N PHE A 103 3.19 7.59 -13.97
CA PHE A 103 4.35 8.47 -14.00
C PHE A 103 4.57 9.13 -12.63
N VAL A 104 3.53 9.73 -12.05
CA VAL A 104 3.61 10.36 -10.72
C VAL A 104 3.97 9.35 -9.64
N CYS A 105 3.39 8.15 -9.63
CA CYS A 105 3.74 7.12 -8.65
C CYS A 105 5.21 6.69 -8.74
N VAL A 106 5.77 6.62 -9.95
CA VAL A 106 7.18 6.27 -10.17
C VAL A 106 8.11 7.41 -9.76
N PHE A 107 7.84 8.64 -10.19
CA PHE A 107 8.73 9.77 -9.92
C PHE A 107 8.62 10.32 -8.49
N GLN A 108 7.42 10.45 -7.95
CA GLN A 108 7.20 11.12 -6.65
C GLN A 108 7.64 10.26 -5.46
N PHE A 109 7.52 8.93 -5.55
CA PHE A 109 7.77 8.03 -4.41
C PHE A 109 9.05 7.21 -4.54
N VAL A 110 9.49 6.86 -5.75
CA VAL A 110 10.72 6.06 -5.92
C VAL A 110 11.96 6.94 -5.99
N TYR A 111 11.87 8.10 -6.65
CA TYR A 111 13.02 9.00 -6.82
C TYR A 111 13.60 9.58 -5.51
N PRO A 112 12.81 10.04 -4.52
CA PRO A 112 13.36 10.56 -3.26
C PRO A 112 13.90 9.50 -2.29
N ILE A 113 13.68 8.20 -2.55
CA ILE A 113 14.20 7.11 -1.71
C ILE A 113 15.59 6.65 -2.19
N PHE A 114 15.88 6.73 -3.49
CA PHE A 114 17.18 6.35 -4.05
C PHE A 114 18.26 7.45 -4.00
N PHE A 115 17.90 8.68 -3.61
CA PHE A 115 18.81 9.82 -3.48
C PHE A 115 19.08 10.23 -2.02
N LYS A 116 18.82 9.34 -1.06
CA LYS A 116 19.24 9.52 0.33
C LYS A 116 20.20 8.41 0.76
#